data_AF-A0A6L2ZU02-F1
#
_entry.id   AF-A0A6L2ZU02-F1
#
_cell.length_a   1.000
_cell.length_b   1.000
_cell.length_c   1.000
_cell.angle_alpha   90.00
_cell.angle_beta   90.00
_cell.angle_gamma   90.00
#
_symmetry.space_group_name_H-M   'P 1'
#
loop_
_entity.id
_entity.type
_entity.pdbx_description
1 polymer ?
#
loop_
_entity_poly.entity_id
_entity_poly.type
_entity_poly.pdbx_seq_one_letter_code
_entity_poly.pdbx_strand_id
1 'polypeptide(L)'
;MNTNYTLNTLGFTEKFKQEALKYPAFYPGRVIEQNRNQYTVATQSGEVKAEVSGKYRFEASASLDFPVVGDFVLLDRETDSTGRTQIQRCLLRHSALIRKAAGEAHERQLMAANIDKVLICMSLNEDFNLRRAERYLTLV
;
A
#
# COMPACT_ATOMS: atom_id res chain seq x y z
N MET A 1 -20.55 -0.26 -1.83
CA MET A 1 -20.47 -0.02 -3.28
C MET A 1 -19.74 -1.21 -3.87
N ASN A 2 -20.40 -2.04 -4.68
CA ASN A 2 -19.72 -3.12 -5.39
C ASN A 2 -18.97 -2.51 -6.56
N THR A 3 -17.66 -2.41 -6.43
CA THR A 3 -16.86 -1.86 -7.50
C THR A 3 -16.07 -2.99 -8.14
N ASN A 4 -16.44 -3.31 -9.38
CA ASN A 4 -15.82 -4.36 -10.19
C ASN A 4 -14.45 -3.88 -10.70
N TYR A 5 -13.43 -3.91 -9.85
CA TYR A 5 -12.04 -3.72 -10.28
C TYR A 5 -11.36 -5.07 -10.46
N THR A 6 -10.46 -5.18 -11.45
CA THR A 6 -9.51 -6.29 -11.56
C THR A 6 -8.14 -5.85 -11.09
N LEU A 7 -7.27 -6.79 -10.71
CA LEU A 7 -5.88 -6.46 -10.35
C LEU A 7 -5.15 -5.71 -11.47
N ASN A 8 -5.42 -6.05 -12.74
CA ASN A 8 -4.84 -5.33 -13.89
C ASN A 8 -5.28 -3.86 -13.91
N THR A 9 -6.57 -3.57 -13.66
CA THR A 9 -7.07 -2.18 -13.58
C THR A 9 -6.50 -1.43 -12.38
N LEU A 10 -6.07 -2.16 -11.35
CA LEU A 10 -5.35 -1.63 -10.20
C LEU A 10 -3.83 -1.53 -10.43
N GLY A 11 -3.33 -1.70 -11.67
CA GLY A 11 -1.91 -1.52 -11.98
C GLY A 11 -1.03 -2.75 -11.71
N PHE A 12 -1.61 -3.96 -11.64
CA PHE A 12 -0.84 -5.20 -11.51
C PHE A 12 -0.14 -5.56 -12.83
N THR A 13 1.00 -4.91 -13.07
CA THR A 13 1.83 -5.05 -14.27
C THR A 13 2.49 -6.43 -14.37
N GLU A 14 3.08 -6.72 -15.54
CA GLU A 14 3.82 -7.96 -15.78
C GLU A 14 4.97 -8.17 -14.79
N LYS A 15 5.64 -7.09 -14.34
CA LYS A 15 6.71 -7.19 -13.34
C LYS A 15 6.19 -7.81 -12.03
N PHE A 16 5.02 -7.39 -11.57
CA PHE A 16 4.41 -7.94 -10.36
C PHE A 16 3.94 -9.38 -10.56
N LYS A 17 3.42 -9.72 -11.75
CA LYS A 17 3.06 -11.10 -12.10
C LYS A 17 4.27 -12.03 -12.03
N GLN A 18 5.38 -11.63 -12.66
CA GLN A 18 6.62 -12.41 -12.68
C GLN A 18 7.21 -12.59 -11.27
N GLU A 19 7.10 -11.57 -10.40
CA GLU A 19 7.50 -11.72 -9.00
C GLU A 19 6.55 -12.66 -8.23
N ALA A 20 5.24 -12.52 -8.41
CA ALA A 20 4.24 -13.36 -7.75
C ALA A 20 4.33 -14.83 -8.16
N LEU A 21 4.69 -15.13 -9.41
CA LEU A 21 4.89 -16.50 -9.91
C LEU A 21 5.98 -17.28 -9.15
N LYS A 22 6.91 -16.59 -8.47
CA LYS A 22 7.90 -17.22 -7.59
C LYS A 22 7.27 -17.83 -6.32
N TYR A 23 6.01 -17.49 -6.05
CA TYR A 23 5.27 -17.87 -4.84
C TYR A 23 3.87 -18.42 -5.20
N PRO A 24 3.80 -19.57 -5.89
CA PRO A 24 2.54 -20.10 -6.43
C PRO A 24 1.50 -20.50 -5.38
N ALA A 25 1.89 -20.61 -4.10
CA ALA A 25 1.00 -20.93 -2.99
C ALA A 25 0.24 -19.72 -2.43
N PHE A 26 0.50 -18.51 -2.95
CA PHE A 26 -0.09 -17.27 -2.43
C PHE A 26 -0.88 -16.52 -3.50
N TYR A 27 -1.79 -15.66 -3.03
CA TYR A 27 -2.73 -14.93 -3.86
C TYR A 27 -2.37 -13.45 -3.89
N PRO A 28 -2.20 -12.83 -5.07
CA PRO A 28 -1.87 -11.41 -5.16
C PRO A 28 -3.06 -10.53 -4.79
N GLY A 29 -2.77 -9.40 -4.16
CA GLY A 29 -3.74 -8.36 -3.85
C GLY A 29 -3.10 -6.98 -3.77
N ARG A 30 -3.90 -5.91 -3.86
CA ARG A 30 -3.44 -4.53 -3.68
C ARG A 30 -3.99 -3.96 -2.38
N VAL A 31 -3.12 -3.42 -1.54
CA VAL A 31 -3.55 -2.70 -0.33
C VAL A 31 -4.27 -1.42 -0.74
N ILE A 32 -5.54 -1.28 -0.36
CA ILE A 32 -6.36 -0.10 -0.66
C ILE A 32 -6.66 0.74 0.59
N GLU A 33 -6.52 0.14 1.78
CA GLU A 33 -6.73 0.82 3.05
C GLU A 33 -5.79 0.23 4.12
N GLN A 34 -5.28 1.08 5.01
CA GLN A 34 -4.45 0.69 6.14
C GLN A 34 -4.98 1.34 7.43
N ASN A 35 -5.32 0.52 8.42
CA ASN A 35 -5.78 0.93 9.74
C ASN A 35 -4.99 0.20 10.84
N ARG A 36 -3.95 0.84 11.37
CA ARG A 36 -3.04 0.29 12.39
C ARG A 36 -2.47 -1.08 11.98
N ASN A 37 -3.04 -2.17 12.50
CA ASN A 37 -2.59 -3.55 12.25
C ASN A 37 -3.45 -4.29 11.21
N GLN A 38 -4.49 -3.64 10.68
CA GLN A 38 -5.43 -4.22 9.73
C GLN A 38 -5.33 -3.51 8.38
N TYR A 39 -5.53 -4.28 7.33
CA TYR A 39 -5.48 -3.83 5.95
C TYR A 39 -6.77 -4.23 5.25
N THR A 40 -7.23 -3.41 4.33
CA THR A 40 -8.18 -3.83 3.30
C THR A 40 -7.40 -4.05 2.02
N VAL A 41 -7.52 -5.25 1.44
CA VAL A 41 -6.78 -5.67 0.26
C VAL A 41 -7.78 -6.01 -0.85
N ALA A 42 -7.65 -5.38 -2.01
CA ALA A 42 -8.40 -5.74 -3.20
C ALA A 42 -7.73 -6.94 -3.87
N THR A 43 -8.46 -8.04 -3.98
CA THR A 43 -8.06 -9.27 -4.67
C THR A 43 -8.89 -9.46 -5.95
N GLN A 44 -8.64 -10.54 -6.68
CA GLN A 44 -9.47 -10.91 -7.84
C GLN A 44 -10.88 -11.39 -7.43
N SER A 45 -11.03 -11.90 -6.20
CA SER A 45 -12.31 -12.33 -5.63
C SER A 45 -13.07 -11.24 -4.87
N GLY A 46 -12.48 -10.06 -4.70
CA GLY A 46 -13.10 -8.92 -4.01
C GLY A 46 -12.20 -8.28 -2.97
N GLU A 47 -12.78 -7.39 -2.16
CA GLU A 47 -12.05 -6.77 -1.05
C GLU A 47 -12.07 -7.69 0.17
N VAL A 48 -10.91 -7.90 0.79
CA VAL A 48 -10.75 -8.73 1.99
C VAL A 48 -10.09 -7.96 3.12
N LYS A 49 -10.42 -8.31 4.36
CA LYS A 49 -9.66 -7.88 5.52
C LYS A 49 -8.42 -8.76 5.70
N ALA A 50 -7.28 -8.12 5.96
CA ALA A 50 -5.99 -8.79 6.07
C ALA A 50 -5.16 -8.26 7.24
N GLU A 51 -4.26 -9.09 7.76
CA GLU A 51 -3.24 -8.73 8.74
C GLU A 51 -1.88 -9.25 8.31
N VAL A 52 -0.81 -8.60 8.76
CA VAL A 52 0.55 -9.09 8.51
C VAL A 52 0.80 -10.36 9.32
N SER A 53 1.27 -11.41 8.64
CA SER A 53 1.57 -12.70 9.27
C SER A 53 2.60 -12.55 10.38
N GLY A 54 2.55 -13.45 11.38
CA GLY A 54 3.52 -13.44 12.48
C GLY A 54 4.97 -13.55 11.99
N LYS A 55 5.19 -14.37 10.94
CA LYS A 55 6.50 -14.51 10.29
C LYS A 55 6.96 -13.19 9.65
N TYR A 56 6.11 -12.55 8.84
CA TYR A 56 6.47 -11.29 8.20
C TYR A 56 6.72 -10.19 9.25
N ARG A 57 5.91 -10.13 10.30
CA ARG A 57 6.15 -9.20 11.42
C ARG A 57 7.51 -9.41 12.10
N PHE A 58 7.95 -10.67 12.25
CA PHE A 58 9.23 -11.00 12.85
C PHE A 58 10.41 -10.69 11.92
N GLU A 59 10.24 -10.85 10.61
CA GLU A 59 11.26 -10.54 9.59
C GLU A 59 11.40 -9.02 9.33
N ALA A 60 10.35 -8.24 9.59
CA ALA A 60 10.37 -6.79 9.46
C ALA A 60 11.34 -6.15 10.47
N SER A 61 12.35 -5.45 9.95
CA SER A 61 13.39 -4.79 10.75
C SER A 61 13.06 -3.33 11.05
N ALA A 62 12.26 -2.69 10.20
CA ALA A 62 11.86 -1.30 10.34
C ALA A 62 10.37 -1.08 10.00
N SER A 63 9.84 0.06 10.43
CA SER A 63 8.48 0.49 10.08
C SER A 63 8.24 0.59 8.57
N LEU A 64 9.30 0.84 7.79
CA LEU A 64 9.30 0.88 6.33
C LEU A 64 9.02 -0.48 5.68
N ASP A 65 9.23 -1.59 6.40
CA ASP A 65 9.06 -2.94 5.85
C ASP A 65 7.60 -3.38 5.84
N PHE A 66 6.73 -2.71 6.60
CA PHE A 66 5.31 -3.00 6.64
C PHE A 66 4.59 -2.52 5.37
N PRO A 67 3.52 -3.20 4.94
CA PRO A 67 2.71 -2.76 3.81
C PRO A 67 2.11 -1.38 4.04
N VAL A 68 1.95 -0.63 2.96
CA VAL A 68 1.22 0.65 2.93
C VAL A 68 0.20 0.66 1.81
N VAL A 69 -0.68 1.65 1.81
CA VAL A 69 -1.63 1.85 0.70
C VAL A 69 -0.90 1.90 -0.64
N GLY A 70 -1.39 1.13 -1.60
CA GLY A 70 -0.84 1.00 -2.95
C GLY A 70 0.19 -0.13 -3.11
N ASP A 71 0.67 -0.75 -2.04
CA ASP A 71 1.51 -1.96 -2.13
C ASP A 71 0.74 -3.12 -2.76
N PHE A 72 1.45 -3.90 -3.58
CA PHE A 72 1.01 -5.24 -3.95
C PHE A 72 1.56 -6.24 -2.95
N VAL A 73 0.69 -7.12 -2.47
CA VAL A 73 0.98 -8.09 -1.42
C VAL A 73 0.58 -9.49 -1.85
N LEU A 74 1.14 -10.49 -1.18
CA LEU A 74 0.77 -11.89 -1.32
C LEU A 74 0.04 -12.36 -0.05
N LEU A 75 -1.15 -12.93 -0.25
CA LEU A 75 -2.04 -13.43 0.79
C LEU A 75 -1.99 -14.96 0.88
N ASP A 76 -2.25 -15.50 2.05
CA ASP A 76 -2.44 -16.94 2.29
C ASP A 76 -3.66 -17.52 1.53
N ARG A 77 -4.69 -16.69 1.32
CA ARG A 77 -5.95 -17.07 0.69
C ARG A 77 -6.61 -15.88 0.00
N GLU A 78 -7.54 -16.15 -0.91
CA GLU A 78 -8.17 -15.12 -1.75
C GLU A 78 -9.41 -14.44 -1.10
N THR A 79 -10.03 -15.08 -0.11
CA THR A 79 -11.25 -14.60 0.58
C THR A 79 -11.11 -14.65 2.10
N ASP A 80 -11.77 -13.74 2.82
CA ASP A 80 -11.78 -13.68 4.30
C ASP A 80 -13.00 -14.39 4.93
N SER A 81 -13.64 -15.29 4.18
CA SER A 81 -14.81 -16.08 4.61
C SER A 81 -14.59 -16.87 5.91
N THR A 82 -13.35 -17.25 6.18
CA THR A 82 -12.91 -18.02 7.36
C THR A 82 -12.10 -17.15 8.33
N GLY A 83 -12.32 -15.84 8.30
CA GLY A 83 -11.59 -14.84 9.07
C GLY A 83 -10.54 -14.10 8.24
N ARG A 84 -9.84 -13.16 8.89
CA ARG A 84 -8.87 -12.27 8.22
C ARG A 84 -7.79 -13.07 7.49
N THR A 85 -7.54 -12.69 6.24
CA THR A 85 -6.42 -13.20 5.45
C THR A 85 -5.09 -12.73 6.04
N GLN A 86 -4.00 -13.43 5.70
CA GLN A 86 -2.67 -13.15 6.21
C GLN A 86 -1.77 -12.69 5.08
N ILE A 87 -1.26 -11.47 5.17
CA ILE A 87 -0.23 -10.92 4.29
C ILE A 87 1.08 -11.62 4.61
N GLN A 88 1.57 -12.39 3.65
CA GLN A 88 2.82 -13.14 3.75
C GLN A 88 4.03 -12.32 3.33
N ARG A 89 3.86 -11.43 2.34
CA ARG A 89 4.89 -10.45 1.95
C ARG A 89 4.33 -9.32 1.11
N CYS A 90 5.09 -8.22 1.03
CA CYS A 90 4.99 -7.23 -0.04
C CYS A 90 5.82 -7.65 -1.26
N LEU A 91 5.31 -7.39 -2.46
CA LEU A 91 6.08 -7.40 -3.70
C LEU A 91 6.98 -6.14 -3.77
N LEU A 92 7.97 -6.15 -4.65
CA LEU A 92 8.94 -5.07 -4.78
C LEU A 92 8.28 -3.75 -5.20
N ARG A 93 8.47 -2.70 -4.40
CA ARG A 93 7.93 -1.36 -4.66
C ARG A 93 8.61 -0.71 -5.86
N HIS A 94 7.81 -0.13 -6.75
CA HIS A 94 8.30 0.69 -7.86
C HIS A 94 8.47 2.16 -7.47
N SER A 95 7.59 2.67 -6.62
CA SER A 95 7.65 4.03 -6.06
C SER A 95 7.22 4.02 -4.60
N ALA A 96 7.64 5.03 -3.84
CA ALA A 96 7.41 5.15 -2.41
C ALA A 96 7.31 6.62 -2.02
N LEU A 97 6.20 7.00 -1.37
CA LEU A 97 6.03 8.32 -0.76
C LEU A 97 6.42 8.21 0.73
N ILE A 98 7.53 8.85 1.09
CA ILE A 98 8.12 8.76 2.44
C ILE A 98 8.05 10.12 3.11
N ARG A 99 7.54 10.15 4.34
CA ARG A 99 7.53 11.33 5.21
C ARG A 99 8.56 11.17 6.31
N LYS A 100 9.23 12.27 6.69
CA LYS A 100 10.03 12.32 7.92
C LYS A 100 9.09 12.47 9.12
N ALA A 101 9.17 11.58 10.10
CA ALA A 101 8.39 11.71 11.34
C ALA A 101 8.77 13.01 12.08
N ALA A 102 7.81 13.60 12.80
CA ALA A 102 8.07 14.77 13.63
C ALA A 102 8.67 14.31 14.98
N GLY A 103 9.89 14.76 15.32
CA GLY A 103 10.58 14.45 16.58
C GLY A 103 12.09 14.17 16.43
N GLU A 104 12.75 13.77 17.53
CA GLU A 104 14.18 13.40 17.57
C GLU A 104 14.49 12.05 16.93
N ALA A 105 13.48 11.19 16.74
CA ALA A 105 13.65 9.95 16.02
C ALA A 105 13.71 10.26 14.51
N HIS A 106 14.85 10.00 13.89
CA HIS A 106 15.07 10.01 12.43
C HIS A 106 14.22 8.97 11.66
N GLU A 107 13.09 8.54 12.22
CA GLU A 107 12.23 7.53 11.63
C GLU A 107 11.52 8.09 10.39
N ARG A 108 11.72 7.36 9.29
CA ARG A 108 11.03 7.58 8.04
C ARG A 108 9.74 6.77 8.07
N GLN A 109 8.62 7.41 7.83
CA GLN A 109 7.34 6.75 7.70
C GLN A 109 6.98 6.63 6.22
N LEU A 110 6.76 5.40 5.78
CA LEU A 110 6.20 5.17 4.46
C LEU A 110 4.69 5.46 4.50
N MET A 111 4.22 6.29 3.56
CA MET A 111 2.82 6.74 3.51
C MET A 111 2.02 5.97 2.45
N ALA A 112 2.63 5.78 1.28
CA ALA A 112 2.02 5.09 0.15
C ALA A 112 3.11 4.56 -0.79
N ALA A 113 2.76 3.58 -1.62
CA ALA A 113 3.67 3.00 -2.61
C ALA A 113 2.96 2.75 -3.94
N ASN A 114 3.73 2.63 -5.02
CA ASN A 114 3.23 2.36 -6.39
C ASN A 114 2.13 3.35 -6.82
N ILE A 115 2.38 4.63 -6.58
CA ILE A 115 1.52 5.75 -6.99
C ILE A 115 2.14 6.40 -8.22
N ASP A 116 1.33 6.57 -9.27
CA ASP A 116 1.74 7.21 -10.53
C ASP A 116 1.23 8.66 -10.65
N LYS A 117 0.25 9.04 -9.85
CA LYS A 117 -0.40 10.35 -9.89
C LYS A 117 -0.69 10.85 -8.48
N VAL A 118 -0.38 12.11 -8.23
CA VAL A 118 -0.74 12.81 -7.00
C VAL A 118 -1.53 14.06 -7.34
N LEU A 119 -2.64 14.26 -6.64
CA LEU A 119 -3.49 15.44 -6.76
C LEU A 119 -3.21 16.37 -5.58
N ILE A 120 -2.69 17.56 -5.87
CA ILE A 120 -2.51 18.61 -4.87
C ILE A 120 -3.78 19.47 -4.88
N CYS A 121 -4.61 19.31 -3.85
CA CYS A 121 -5.84 20.07 -3.69
C CYS A 121 -5.63 21.22 -2.69
N MET A 122 -5.89 22.44 -3.12
CA MET A 122 -5.79 23.64 -2.28
C MET A 122 -7.07 24.46 -2.40
N SER A 123 -7.55 24.99 -1.26
CA SER A 123 -8.67 25.93 -1.24
C SER A 123 -8.24 27.29 -1.79
N LEU A 124 -9.13 27.95 -2.51
CA LEU A 124 -8.95 29.33 -3.01
C LEU A 124 -9.52 30.38 -2.05
N ASN A 125 -9.58 30.06 -0.76
CA ASN A 125 -10.00 31.01 0.28
C ASN A 125 -8.81 31.89 0.73
N GLU A 126 -9.02 32.65 1.81
CA GLU A 126 -8.03 33.60 2.34
C GLU A 126 -6.70 32.97 2.78
N ASP A 127 -6.61 31.63 2.93
CA ASP A 127 -5.36 30.90 3.23
C ASP A 127 -4.68 30.31 1.97
N PHE A 128 -5.05 30.78 0.77
CA PHE A 128 -4.32 30.40 -0.45
C PHE A 128 -2.88 30.91 -0.38
N ASN A 129 -1.92 29.98 -0.44
CA ASN A 129 -0.51 30.28 -0.26
C ASN A 129 0.33 29.66 -1.38
N LEU A 130 0.83 30.50 -2.30
CA LEU A 130 1.62 30.06 -3.44
C LEU A 130 2.90 29.31 -3.02
N ARG A 131 3.60 29.77 -1.96
CA ARG A 131 4.80 29.09 -1.45
C ARG A 131 4.49 27.68 -0.94
N ARG A 132 3.27 27.45 -0.43
CA ARG A 132 2.79 26.13 -0.01
C ARG A 132 2.60 25.22 -1.23
N ALA A 133 2.05 25.74 -2.32
CA ALA A 133 1.90 25.01 -3.58
C ALA A 133 3.26 24.63 -4.19
N GLU A 134 4.19 25.59 -4.30
CA GLU A 134 5.55 25.37 -4.79
C GLU A 134 6.27 24.28 -3.98
N ARG A 135 6.15 24.32 -2.65
CA ARG A 135 6.75 23.30 -1.79
C ARG A 135 6.16 21.91 -2.04
N TYR A 136 4.85 21.79 -2.27
CA TYR A 136 4.25 20.49 -2.58
C TYR A 136 4.71 19.95 -3.94
N LEU A 137 4.86 20.81 -4.94
CA LEU A 137 5.39 20.43 -6.26
C LEU A 137 6.84 19.92 -6.19
N THR A 138 7.64 20.40 -5.23
CA THR A 138 9.03 19.95 -5.06
C THR A 138 9.16 18.64 -4.28
N LEU A 139 8.22 18.35 -3.37
CA LEU A 139 8.33 17.23 -2.43
C LEU A 139 7.68 15.92 -2.91
N VAL A 140 6.78 16.01 -3.88
CA VAL A 140 5.97 14.90 -4.40
C VAL A 140 6.46 14.51 -5.78
#